data_AF-A0A4S1CM12-F1
#
_entry.id   AF-A0A4S1CM12-F1
#
_cell.length_a   1.000
_cell.length_b   1.000
_cell.length_c   1.000
_cell.angle_alpha   90.00
_cell.angle_beta   90.00
_cell.angle_gamma   90.00
#
_symmetry.space_group_name_H-M   'P 1'
#
loop_
_entity.id
_entity.type
_entity.pdbx_description
1 polymer ?
#
loop_
_entity_poly.entity_id
_entity_poly.type
_entity_poly.pdbx_seq_one_letter_code
_entity_poly.pdbx_strand_id
1 'polypeptide(L)'
;MLTMQEIRTHYYFTETDAELLKELFPLAQENSQAMVEDFYSYLLKIPETAAFLRDPKDLARLKKTHSEWFLSLFSGRYDNEYMLTLQAIGQAHVRIKVSAHYVNAAMNVVRRFLIEMLQASFPDIAVRRKYRIAVEKILDINLDIMSTSYQEEELRKVFVSHKLESKLIHAAERFTYGLNLILVIALTGVSLSVVTLFFWDLVHIFQGNFEKGILSALGSLLILWMMIELMDNEIKTLKGGKFNILIFIGVIIVALIREILISTLRHDALETQAFLAGTLLILGIVYYLVAKSQNFTAH
;
A
#
# COMPACT_ATOMS: atom_id res chain seq x y z
N MET A 1 -14.44 -10.40 20.69
CA MET A 1 -13.29 -11.02 21.36
C MET A 1 -13.78 -12.27 22.06
N LEU A 2 -13.03 -13.37 21.96
CA LEU A 2 -13.33 -14.59 22.70
C LEU A 2 -13.23 -14.29 24.22
N THR A 3 -14.09 -14.92 25.00
CA THR A 3 -14.00 -14.97 26.45
C THR A 3 -12.95 -15.99 26.88
N MET A 4 -12.43 -15.87 28.10
CA MET A 4 -11.47 -16.85 28.62
C MET A 4 -12.06 -18.27 28.67
N GLN A 5 -13.37 -18.41 28.89
CA GLN A 5 -14.05 -19.70 28.89
C GLN A 5 -14.07 -20.37 27.52
N GLU A 6 -14.29 -19.61 26.45
CA GLU A 6 -14.24 -20.11 25.07
C GLU A 6 -12.83 -20.54 24.70
N ILE A 7 -11.81 -19.73 25.02
CA ILE A 7 -10.40 -20.09 24.79
C ILE A 7 -10.06 -21.39 25.52
N ARG A 8 -10.38 -21.50 26.81
CA ARG A 8 -10.16 -22.73 27.59
C ARG A 8 -10.82 -23.95 26.93
N THR A 9 -12.01 -23.79 26.39
CA THR A 9 -12.73 -24.88 25.69
C THR A 9 -11.98 -25.33 24.44
N HIS A 10 -11.48 -24.40 23.62
CA HIS A 10 -10.72 -24.74 22.41
C HIS A 10 -9.41 -25.47 22.69
N TYR A 11 -8.73 -25.14 23.79
CA TYR A 11 -7.49 -25.81 24.22
C TYR A 11 -7.72 -27.06 25.08
N TYR A 12 -8.99 -27.48 25.26
CA TYR A 12 -9.37 -28.54 26.19
C TYR A 12 -8.79 -28.34 27.60
N PHE A 13 -8.72 -27.08 28.05
CA PHE A 13 -8.20 -26.68 29.35
C PHE A 13 -9.31 -26.74 30.40
N THR A 14 -9.21 -27.74 31.27
CA THR A 14 -10.21 -28.09 32.29
C THR A 14 -9.85 -27.51 33.67
N GLU A 15 -10.73 -27.66 34.65
CA GLU A 15 -10.40 -27.33 36.05
C GLU A 15 -9.29 -28.21 36.61
N THR A 16 -9.19 -29.48 36.17
CA THR A 16 -8.09 -30.37 36.55
C THR A 16 -6.73 -29.84 36.09
N ASP A 17 -6.66 -29.25 34.89
CA ASP A 17 -5.42 -28.59 34.43
C ASP A 17 -5.06 -27.40 35.34
N ALA A 18 -6.07 -26.64 35.80
CA ALA A 18 -5.85 -25.50 36.69
C ALA A 18 -5.35 -25.93 38.08
N GLU A 19 -5.91 -27.01 38.63
CA GLU A 19 -5.46 -27.61 39.88
C GLU A 19 -4.02 -28.13 39.78
N LEU A 20 -3.69 -28.87 38.71
CA LEU A 20 -2.33 -29.36 38.46
C LEU A 20 -1.32 -28.21 38.37
N LEU A 21 -1.68 -27.11 37.71
CA LEU A 21 -0.81 -25.93 37.66
C LEU A 21 -0.65 -25.27 39.03
N LYS A 22 -1.71 -25.22 39.84
CA LYS A 22 -1.65 -24.70 41.20
C LYS A 22 -0.75 -25.54 42.11
N GLU A 23 -0.76 -26.86 41.95
CA GLU A 23 0.15 -27.77 42.67
C GLU A 23 1.62 -27.53 42.33
N LEU A 24 1.93 -27.07 41.12
CA LEU A 24 3.28 -26.72 40.70
C LEU A 24 3.77 -25.36 41.24
N PHE A 25 2.89 -24.55 41.85
CA PHE A 25 3.24 -23.22 42.32
C PHE A 25 4.46 -23.18 43.27
N PRO A 26 4.58 -24.04 44.30
CA PRO A 26 5.76 -24.04 45.18
C PRO A 26 7.06 -24.35 44.42
N LEU A 27 7.02 -25.33 43.51
CA LEU A 27 8.16 -25.69 42.68
C LEU A 27 8.54 -24.54 41.74
N ALA A 28 7.56 -23.87 41.14
CA ALA A 28 7.79 -22.69 40.31
C ALA A 28 8.35 -21.52 41.13
N GLN A 29 7.91 -21.34 42.38
CA GLN A 29 8.42 -20.29 43.27
C GLN A 29 9.90 -20.51 43.59
N GLU A 30 10.32 -21.73 43.91
CA GLU A 30 11.71 -22.10 44.16
C GLU A 30 12.60 -21.88 42.92
N ASN A 31 12.05 -22.09 41.72
CA ASN A 31 12.78 -22.03 40.45
C ASN A 31 12.64 -20.69 39.70
N SER A 32 11.84 -19.74 40.19
CA SER A 32 11.50 -18.50 39.48
C SER A 32 12.74 -17.63 39.19
N GLN A 33 13.65 -17.51 40.16
CA GLN A 33 14.88 -16.74 39.98
C GLN A 33 15.77 -17.35 38.89
N ALA A 34 15.96 -18.66 38.91
CA ALA A 34 16.74 -19.39 37.90
C ALA A 34 16.11 -19.27 36.50
N MET A 35 14.78 -19.34 36.41
CA MET A 35 14.06 -19.14 35.15
C MET A 35 14.36 -17.76 34.56
N VAL A 36 14.18 -16.70 35.37
CA VAL A 36 14.42 -15.32 34.92
C VAL A 36 15.87 -15.12 34.52
N GLU A 37 16.83 -15.73 35.22
CA GLU A 37 18.23 -15.68 34.83
C GLU A 37 18.51 -16.34 33.48
N ASP A 38 17.95 -17.53 33.20
CA ASP A 38 18.07 -18.19 31.89
C ASP A 38 17.39 -17.35 30.79
N PHE A 39 16.21 -16.82 31.08
CA PHE A 39 15.44 -15.97 30.16
C PHE A 39 16.22 -14.73 29.73
N TYR A 40 16.81 -14.01 30.68
CA TYR A 40 17.61 -12.82 30.36
C TYR A 40 18.97 -13.17 29.75
N SER A 41 19.57 -14.29 30.12
CA SER A 41 20.79 -14.80 29.49
C SER A 41 20.55 -15.11 28.01
N TYR A 42 19.34 -15.54 27.63
CA TYR A 42 18.93 -15.69 26.25
C TYR A 42 18.71 -14.32 25.56
N LEU A 43 17.90 -13.44 26.15
CA LEU A 43 17.57 -12.14 25.52
C LEU A 43 18.78 -11.23 25.32
N LEU A 44 19.79 -11.30 26.18
CA LEU A 44 21.01 -10.49 26.04
C LEU A 44 21.95 -11.00 24.94
N LYS A 45 21.82 -12.26 24.48
CA LYS A 45 22.63 -12.82 23.39
C LYS A 45 22.16 -12.35 22.01
N ILE A 46 20.92 -11.91 21.89
CA ILE A 46 20.31 -11.48 20.64
C ILE A 46 20.37 -9.94 20.59
N PRO A 47 21.09 -9.33 19.63
CA PRO A 47 21.28 -7.87 19.58
C PRO A 47 19.97 -7.08 19.58
N GLU A 48 18.96 -7.58 18.87
CA GLU A 48 17.66 -6.93 18.70
C GLU A 48 16.86 -6.90 20.01
N THR A 49 16.90 -7.95 20.82
CA THR A 49 16.24 -7.96 22.13
C THR A 49 17.09 -7.26 23.19
N ALA A 50 18.41 -7.38 23.14
CA ALA A 50 19.34 -6.69 24.04
C ALA A 50 19.24 -5.16 23.92
N ALA A 51 18.88 -4.63 22.76
CA ALA A 51 18.67 -3.20 22.55
C ALA A 51 17.58 -2.61 23.48
N PHE A 52 16.58 -3.39 23.87
CA PHE A 52 15.53 -2.99 24.81
C PHE A 52 15.94 -3.08 26.28
N LEU A 53 17.13 -3.63 26.59
CA LEU A 53 17.56 -4.00 27.93
C LEU A 53 18.79 -3.21 28.42
N ARG A 54 19.06 -2.04 27.83
CA ARG A 54 20.28 -1.26 28.05
C ARG A 54 20.33 -0.54 29.41
N ASP A 55 19.20 -0.12 29.95
CA ASP A 55 19.15 0.56 31.25
C ASP A 55 19.12 -0.48 32.39
N PRO A 56 20.13 -0.49 33.29
CA PRO A 56 20.17 -1.43 34.41
C PRO A 56 18.98 -1.31 35.37
N LYS A 57 18.39 -0.12 35.53
CA LYS A 57 17.22 0.09 36.39
C LYS A 57 15.96 -0.53 35.78
N ASP A 58 15.78 -0.33 34.47
CA ASP A 58 14.68 -0.97 33.74
C ASP A 58 14.84 -2.49 33.70
N LEU A 59 16.08 -2.98 33.54
CA LEU A 59 16.39 -4.40 33.55
C LEU A 59 15.95 -5.08 34.84
N ALA A 60 16.27 -4.50 36.01
CA ALA A 60 15.86 -5.05 37.31
C ALA A 60 14.33 -5.08 37.47
N ARG A 61 13.64 -4.02 37.04
CA ARG A 61 12.18 -3.97 37.06
C ARG A 61 11.57 -5.02 36.14
N LEU A 62 12.07 -5.16 34.91
CA LEU A 62 11.56 -6.13 33.96
C LEU A 62 11.81 -7.57 34.42
N LYS A 63 12.96 -7.86 35.06
CA LYS A 63 13.23 -9.16 35.69
C LYS A 63 12.16 -9.52 36.71
N LYS A 64 11.79 -8.56 37.57
CA LYS A 64 10.70 -8.73 38.53
C LYS A 64 9.35 -8.98 37.82
N THR A 65 9.02 -8.19 36.80
CA THR A 65 7.77 -8.37 36.05
C THR A 65 7.68 -9.74 35.34
N HIS A 66 8.77 -10.23 34.73
CA HIS A 66 8.79 -11.57 34.14
C HIS A 66 8.74 -12.68 35.20
N SER A 67 9.33 -12.48 36.38
CA SER A 67 9.18 -13.38 37.53
C SER A 67 7.71 -13.47 37.98
N GLU A 68 7.04 -12.34 38.11
CA GLU A 68 5.63 -12.26 38.51
C GLU A 68 4.71 -12.90 37.45
N TRP A 69 4.96 -12.64 36.16
CA TRP A 69 4.25 -13.30 35.06
C TRP A 69 4.48 -14.82 35.07
N PHE A 70 5.70 -15.28 35.30
CA PHE A 70 6.00 -16.70 35.40
C PHE A 70 5.23 -17.40 36.52
N LEU A 71 5.17 -16.78 37.70
CA LEU A 71 4.42 -17.32 38.82
C LEU A 71 2.91 -17.29 38.58
N SER A 72 2.41 -16.33 37.80
CA SER A 72 0.98 -16.25 37.48
C SER A 72 0.49 -17.41 36.61
N LEU A 73 1.38 -18.06 35.83
CA LEU A 73 1.12 -19.31 35.11
C LEU A 73 0.67 -20.45 36.01
N PHE A 74 0.94 -20.37 37.32
CA PHE A 74 0.65 -21.37 38.33
C PHE A 74 -0.37 -20.87 39.37
N SER A 75 -1.07 -19.77 39.09
CA SER A 75 -2.03 -19.15 40.02
C SER A 75 -3.24 -20.03 40.33
N GLY A 76 -3.62 -20.92 39.41
CA GLY A 76 -4.80 -21.77 39.51
C GLY A 76 -6.13 -21.06 39.23
N ARG A 77 -6.12 -19.77 38.84
CA ARG A 77 -7.32 -19.02 38.46
C ARG A 77 -7.12 -18.36 37.09
N TYR A 78 -7.86 -18.85 36.09
CA TYR A 78 -7.71 -18.45 34.68
C TYR A 78 -9.04 -17.95 34.12
N ASP A 79 -9.42 -16.74 34.51
CA ASP A 79 -10.66 -16.08 34.13
C ASP A 79 -10.42 -14.89 33.20
N ASN A 80 -11.45 -14.07 32.96
CA ASN A 80 -11.34 -12.90 32.11
C ASN A 80 -10.37 -11.84 32.66
N GLU A 81 -10.11 -11.77 33.97
CA GLU A 81 -9.11 -10.86 34.54
C GLU A 81 -7.69 -11.31 34.17
N TYR A 82 -7.44 -12.62 34.20
CA TYR A 82 -6.20 -13.21 33.70
C TYR A 82 -6.00 -12.89 32.21
N MET A 83 -7.04 -13.07 31.39
CA MET A 83 -7.01 -12.75 29.96
C MET A 83 -6.71 -11.26 29.70
N LEU A 84 -7.35 -10.34 30.42
CA LEU A 84 -7.09 -8.89 30.29
C LEU A 84 -5.65 -8.54 30.63
N THR A 85 -5.06 -9.20 31.62
CA THR A 85 -3.65 -9.03 31.97
C THR A 85 -2.73 -9.46 30.82
N LEU A 86 -3.00 -10.60 30.18
CA LEU A 86 -2.23 -11.06 29.02
C LEU A 86 -2.37 -10.15 27.81
N GLN A 87 -3.56 -9.60 27.56
CA GLN A 87 -3.77 -8.60 26.51
C GLN A 87 -2.95 -7.34 26.78
N ALA A 88 -2.94 -6.85 28.02
CA ALA A 88 -2.11 -5.70 28.41
C ALA A 88 -0.61 -5.98 28.21
N ILE A 89 -0.14 -7.19 28.52
CA ILE A 89 1.24 -7.62 28.26
C ILE A 89 1.52 -7.64 26.76
N GLY A 90 0.66 -8.23 25.94
CA GLY A 90 0.80 -8.25 24.46
C GLY A 90 0.89 -6.83 23.89
N GLN A 91 -0.02 -5.95 24.29
CA GLN A 91 -0.02 -4.53 23.90
C GLN A 91 1.24 -3.79 24.35
N ALA A 92 1.78 -4.10 25.53
CA ALA A 92 3.02 -3.50 26.01
C ALA A 92 4.18 -3.82 25.06
N HIS A 93 4.31 -5.07 24.61
CA HIS A 93 5.34 -5.48 23.65
C HIS A 93 5.17 -4.83 22.27
N VAL A 94 3.93 -4.77 21.76
CA VAL A 94 3.61 -4.04 20.51
C VAL A 94 3.98 -2.57 20.62
N ARG A 95 3.68 -1.91 21.75
CA ARG A 95 3.95 -0.49 21.98
C ARG A 95 5.44 -0.18 21.93
N ILE A 96 6.28 -1.05 22.50
CA ILE A 96 7.75 -0.91 22.44
C ILE A 96 8.34 -1.49 21.15
N LYS A 97 7.51 -1.96 20.21
CA LYS A 97 7.93 -2.52 18.89
C LYS A 97 8.84 -3.73 18.98
N VAL A 98 8.67 -4.56 20.01
CA VAL A 98 9.27 -5.90 20.02
C VAL A 98 8.59 -6.70 18.92
N SER A 99 9.34 -7.40 18.08
CA SER A 99 8.75 -8.28 17.06
C SER A 99 8.06 -9.48 17.71
N ALA A 100 6.89 -9.87 17.19
CA ALA A 100 6.17 -11.08 17.61
C ALA A 100 7.06 -12.34 17.54
N HIS A 101 8.01 -12.37 16.61
CA HIS A 101 9.02 -13.43 16.51
C HIS A 101 9.77 -13.65 17.83
N TYR A 102 10.20 -12.57 18.48
CA TYR A 102 10.96 -12.68 19.73
C TYR A 102 10.08 -13.08 20.91
N VAL A 103 8.79 -12.73 20.90
CA VAL A 103 7.82 -13.24 21.90
C VAL A 103 7.68 -14.77 21.77
N ASN A 104 7.53 -15.27 20.54
CA ASN A 104 7.48 -16.72 20.29
C ASN A 104 8.76 -17.44 20.73
N ALA A 105 9.92 -16.86 20.40
CA ALA A 105 11.21 -17.43 20.76
C ALA A 105 11.47 -17.40 22.28
N ALA A 106 11.07 -16.31 22.95
CA ALA A 106 11.12 -16.18 24.40
C ALA A 106 10.19 -17.19 25.10
N MET A 107 9.00 -17.44 24.55
CA MET A 107 8.09 -18.48 25.07
C MET A 107 8.71 -19.88 24.98
N ASN A 108 9.51 -20.17 23.95
CA ASN A 108 10.22 -21.44 23.83
C ASN A 108 11.27 -21.62 24.94
N VAL A 109 11.96 -20.56 25.36
CA VAL A 109 12.91 -20.59 26.48
C VAL A 109 12.21 -20.98 27.78
N VAL A 110 11.08 -20.34 28.07
CA VAL A 110 10.25 -20.66 29.24
C VAL A 110 9.73 -22.11 29.17
N ARG A 111 9.28 -22.56 27.99
CA ARG A 111 8.82 -23.93 27.79
C ARG A 111 9.91 -24.95 28.07
N ARG A 112 11.11 -24.75 27.53
CA ARG A 112 12.27 -25.63 27.76
C ARG A 112 12.58 -25.72 29.25
N PHE A 113 12.68 -24.56 29.91
CA PHE A 113 12.94 -24.48 31.35
C PHE A 113 11.92 -25.30 32.16
N LEU A 114 10.63 -25.14 31.86
CA LEU A 114 9.57 -25.88 32.56
C LEU A 114 9.62 -27.39 32.29
N ILE A 115 9.96 -27.81 31.07
CA ILE A 115 10.13 -29.23 30.75
C ILE A 115 11.28 -29.83 31.57
N GLU A 116 12.42 -29.15 31.65
CA GLU A 116 13.59 -29.58 32.42
C GLU A 116 13.28 -29.62 33.92
N MET A 117 12.60 -28.60 34.45
CA MET A 117 12.12 -28.55 35.83
C MET A 117 11.21 -29.74 36.15
N LEU A 118 10.21 -30.03 35.30
CA LEU A 118 9.32 -31.18 35.49
C LEU A 118 10.05 -32.52 35.38
N GLN A 119 11.05 -32.63 34.50
CA GLN A 119 11.86 -33.83 34.36
C GLN A 119 12.72 -34.12 35.60
N ALA A 120 13.27 -33.08 36.22
CA ALA A 120 14.05 -33.21 37.45
C ALA A 120 13.19 -33.56 38.66
N SER A 121 11.99 -32.98 38.78
CA SER A 121 11.14 -33.12 39.97
C SER A 121 10.24 -34.36 39.96
N PHE A 122 9.86 -34.88 38.79
CA PHE A 122 8.91 -35.98 38.67
C PHE A 122 9.49 -37.15 37.85
N PRO A 123 10.12 -38.16 38.49
CA PRO A 123 10.68 -39.32 37.81
C PRO A 123 9.62 -40.17 37.10
N ASP A 124 8.45 -40.32 37.72
CA ASP A 124 7.32 -41.08 37.16
C ASP A 124 6.79 -40.43 35.88
N ILE A 125 6.79 -41.22 34.79
CA ILE A 125 6.42 -40.77 33.45
C ILE A 125 4.94 -40.37 33.37
N ALA A 126 4.06 -41.12 34.02
CA ALA A 126 2.62 -40.88 33.97
C ALA A 126 2.24 -39.62 34.75
N VAL A 127 2.84 -39.41 35.92
CA VAL A 127 2.67 -38.18 36.71
C VAL A 127 3.23 -36.97 35.96
N ARG A 128 4.48 -37.06 35.49
CA ARG A 128 5.14 -35.98 34.73
C ARG A 128 4.34 -35.58 33.48
N ARG A 129 3.75 -36.55 32.79
CA ARG A 129 2.94 -36.30 31.58
C ARG A 129 1.74 -35.40 31.89
N LYS A 130 1.05 -35.59 33.03
CA LYS A 130 -0.11 -34.77 33.41
C LYS A 130 0.26 -33.30 33.58
N TYR A 131 1.31 -33.04 34.37
CA TYR A 131 1.84 -31.69 34.57
C TYR A 131 2.33 -31.05 33.27
N ARG A 132 3.05 -31.81 32.44
CA ARG A 132 3.54 -31.31 31.15
C ARG A 132 2.41 -30.86 30.23
N ILE A 133 1.33 -31.64 30.13
CA ILE A 133 0.17 -31.29 29.30
C ILE A 133 -0.49 -29.99 29.80
N ALA A 134 -0.68 -29.85 31.11
CA ALA A 134 -1.26 -28.63 31.69
C ALA A 134 -0.36 -27.39 31.43
N VAL A 135 0.96 -27.55 31.57
CA VAL A 135 1.96 -26.51 31.26
C VAL A 135 1.94 -26.13 29.78
N GLU A 136 1.93 -27.10 28.87
CA GLU A 136 1.90 -26.83 27.44
C GLU A 136 0.64 -26.02 27.05
N LYS A 137 -0.54 -26.43 27.54
CA LYS A 137 -1.79 -25.72 27.29
C LYS A 137 -1.74 -24.28 27.80
N ILE A 138 -1.28 -24.03 29.02
CA ILE A 138 -1.28 -22.65 29.56
C ILE A 138 -0.27 -21.76 28.82
N LEU A 139 0.90 -22.28 28.43
CA LEU A 139 1.86 -21.53 27.62
C LEU A 139 1.29 -21.19 26.24
N ASP A 140 0.61 -22.13 25.60
CA ASP A 140 -0.02 -21.91 24.29
C ASP A 140 -1.13 -20.86 24.38
N ILE A 141 -1.99 -20.93 25.41
CA ILE A 141 -3.02 -19.92 25.69
C ILE A 141 -2.40 -18.53 25.92
N ASN A 142 -1.31 -18.44 26.68
CA ASN A 142 -0.61 -17.18 26.90
C ASN A 142 -0.10 -16.60 25.58
N LEU A 143 0.53 -17.45 24.75
CA LEU A 143 1.07 -17.05 23.46
C LEU A 143 0.00 -16.60 22.48
N ASP A 144 -1.13 -17.31 22.43
CA ASP A 144 -2.30 -16.99 21.59
C ASP A 144 -2.87 -15.61 21.93
N ILE A 145 -3.19 -15.38 23.21
CA ILE A 145 -3.76 -14.11 23.67
C ILE A 145 -2.78 -12.95 23.43
N MET A 146 -1.49 -13.14 23.71
CA MET A 146 -0.48 -12.11 23.45
C MET A 146 -0.32 -11.83 21.94
N SER A 147 -0.36 -12.87 21.10
CA SER A 147 -0.21 -12.75 19.65
C SER A 147 -1.39 -12.03 18.98
N THR A 148 -2.59 -12.11 19.57
CA THR A 148 -3.77 -11.38 19.10
C THR A 148 -3.50 -9.87 19.01
N SER A 149 -2.76 -9.30 19.95
CA SER A 149 -2.40 -7.87 19.95
C SER A 149 -1.56 -7.46 18.73
N TYR A 150 -0.73 -8.38 18.21
CA TYR A 150 0.09 -8.13 17.02
C TYR A 150 -0.73 -8.21 15.74
N GLN A 151 -1.63 -9.19 15.65
CA GLN A 151 -2.53 -9.33 14.50
C GLN A 151 -3.44 -8.12 14.34
N GLU A 152 -3.97 -7.59 15.46
CA GLU A 152 -4.75 -6.35 15.47
C GLU A 152 -3.95 -5.15 14.95
N GLU A 153 -2.66 -5.05 15.32
CA GLU A 153 -1.79 -3.96 14.86
C GLU A 153 -1.49 -4.07 13.35
N GLU A 154 -1.20 -5.29 12.85
CA GLU A 154 -0.96 -5.55 11.43
C GLU A 154 -2.19 -5.25 10.57
N LEU A 155 -3.37 -5.75 10.97
CA LEU A 155 -4.62 -5.48 10.28
C LEU A 155 -4.88 -3.97 10.21
N ARG A 156 -4.68 -3.25 11.32
CA ARG A 156 -4.83 -1.79 11.35
C ARG A 156 -3.90 -1.09 10.35
N LYS A 157 -2.65 -1.53 10.22
CA LYS A 157 -1.70 -0.96 9.24
C LYS A 157 -2.19 -1.19 7.80
N VAL A 158 -2.61 -2.41 7.48
CA VAL A 158 -3.10 -2.77 6.14
C VAL A 158 -4.35 -1.97 5.76
N PHE A 159 -5.33 -1.87 6.66
CA PHE A 159 -6.56 -1.10 6.40
C PHE A 159 -6.29 0.40 6.19
N VAL A 160 -5.36 0.98 6.94
CA VAL A 160 -4.97 2.39 6.78
C VAL A 160 -4.31 2.59 5.41
N SER A 161 -3.39 1.69 5.01
CA SER A 161 -2.72 1.76 3.70
C SER A 161 -3.72 1.72 2.55
N HIS A 162 -4.61 0.73 2.54
CA HIS A 162 -5.60 0.56 1.47
C HIS A 162 -6.56 1.76 1.37
N LYS A 163 -6.94 2.37 2.51
CA LYS A 163 -7.81 3.56 2.52
C LYS A 163 -7.10 4.79 1.96
N LEU A 164 -5.80 4.94 2.20
CA LEU A 164 -4.99 6.02 1.65
C LEU A 164 -4.81 5.86 0.14
N GLU A 165 -4.44 4.67 -0.33
CA GLU A 165 -4.27 4.37 -1.75
C GLU A 165 -5.55 4.65 -2.53
N SER A 166 -6.68 4.13 -2.05
CA SER A 166 -7.98 4.36 -2.70
C SER A 166 -8.34 5.85 -2.78
N LYS A 167 -8.10 6.63 -1.71
CA LYS A 167 -8.37 8.07 -1.72
C LYS A 167 -7.48 8.84 -2.69
N LEU A 168 -6.20 8.48 -2.79
CA LEU A 168 -5.26 9.12 -3.71
C LEU A 168 -5.64 8.84 -5.17
N ILE A 169 -6.02 7.60 -5.48
CA ILE A 169 -6.49 7.21 -6.82
C ILE A 169 -7.75 8.01 -7.19
N HIS A 170 -8.77 8.05 -6.32
CA HIS A 170 -10.00 8.81 -6.58
C HIS A 170 -9.76 10.33 -6.65
N ALA A 171 -8.76 10.86 -5.95
CA ALA A 171 -8.38 12.26 -6.05
C ALA A 171 -7.71 12.56 -7.40
N ALA A 172 -6.79 11.70 -7.84
CA ALA A 172 -6.12 11.81 -9.13
C ALA A 172 -7.10 11.69 -10.31
N GLU A 173 -8.05 10.75 -10.26
CA GLU A 173 -9.09 10.60 -11.28
C GLU A 173 -9.97 11.85 -11.40
N ARG A 174 -10.45 12.39 -10.26
CA ARG A 174 -11.26 13.62 -10.25
C ARG A 174 -10.48 14.83 -10.74
N PHE A 175 -9.21 14.95 -10.35
CA PHE A 175 -8.34 16.02 -10.81
C PHE A 175 -8.12 15.95 -12.33
N THR A 176 -7.84 14.75 -12.85
CA THR A 176 -7.65 14.52 -14.29
C THR A 176 -8.92 14.83 -15.08
N TYR A 177 -10.08 14.39 -14.60
CA TYR A 177 -11.37 14.73 -15.21
C TYR A 177 -11.61 16.25 -15.25
N GLY A 178 -11.27 16.95 -14.17
CA GLY A 178 -11.35 18.41 -14.10
C GLY A 178 -10.47 19.12 -15.13
N LEU A 179 -9.22 18.67 -15.30
CA LEU A 179 -8.31 19.22 -16.32
C LEU A 179 -8.84 19.01 -17.74
N ASN A 180 -9.33 17.81 -18.05
CA ASN A 180 -9.89 17.51 -19.37
C ASN A 180 -11.14 18.36 -19.65
N LEU A 181 -11.99 18.60 -18.65
CA LEU A 181 -13.16 19.47 -18.80
C LEU A 181 -12.73 20.92 -19.11
N ILE A 182 -11.74 21.45 -18.40
CA ILE A 182 -11.19 22.79 -18.66
C ILE A 182 -10.63 22.86 -20.09
N LEU A 183 -9.92 21.82 -20.53
CA LEU A 183 -9.36 21.74 -21.88
C LEU A 183 -10.48 21.77 -22.94
N VAL A 184 -11.54 20.99 -22.80
CA VAL A 184 -12.69 21.01 -23.74
C VAL A 184 -13.35 22.38 -23.80
N ILE A 185 -13.54 23.04 -22.66
CA ILE A 185 -14.11 24.40 -22.62
C ILE A 185 -13.21 25.40 -23.35
N ALA A 186 -11.89 25.33 -23.13
CA ALA A 186 -10.92 26.18 -23.80
C ALA A 186 -10.91 25.93 -25.33
N LEU A 187 -10.88 24.67 -25.77
CA LEU A 187 -10.92 24.30 -27.19
C LEU A 187 -12.22 24.78 -27.85
N THR A 188 -13.36 24.68 -27.16
CA THR A 188 -14.65 25.19 -27.62
C THR A 188 -14.61 26.71 -27.86
N GLY A 189 -14.04 27.46 -26.90
CA GLY A 189 -13.90 28.92 -27.02
C GLY A 189 -12.99 29.35 -28.18
N VAL A 190 -11.86 28.65 -28.37
CA VAL A 190 -10.95 28.91 -29.50
C VAL A 190 -11.64 28.57 -30.83
N SER A 191 -12.34 27.44 -30.91
CA SER A 191 -13.08 27.04 -32.12
C SER A 191 -14.10 28.09 -32.54
N LEU A 192 -14.88 28.64 -31.59
CA LEU A 192 -15.83 29.73 -31.88
C LEU A 192 -15.13 31.00 -32.40
N SER A 193 -13.96 31.31 -31.86
CA SER A 193 -13.15 32.45 -32.29
C SER A 193 -12.65 32.27 -33.73
N VAL A 194 -12.20 31.06 -34.08
CA VAL A 194 -11.74 30.71 -35.44
C VAL A 194 -12.88 30.76 -36.45
N VAL A 195 -14.09 30.30 -36.08
CA VAL A 195 -15.28 30.43 -36.93
C VAL A 195 -15.58 31.90 -37.23
N THR A 196 -15.50 32.77 -36.21
CA THR A 196 -15.71 34.21 -36.39
C THR A 196 -14.68 34.82 -37.33
N LEU A 197 -13.39 34.43 -37.21
CA LEU A 197 -12.33 34.86 -38.13
C LEU A 197 -12.58 34.41 -39.57
N PHE A 198 -13.02 33.17 -39.78
CA PHE A 198 -13.33 32.65 -41.11
C PHE A 198 -14.45 33.46 -41.79
N PHE A 199 -15.51 33.83 -41.07
CA PHE A 199 -16.56 34.70 -41.60
C PHE A 199 -16.02 36.09 -41.97
N TRP A 200 -15.12 36.66 -41.16
CA TRP A 200 -14.44 37.91 -41.47
C TRP A 200 -13.60 37.82 -42.75
N ASP A 201 -12.84 36.73 -42.90
CA ASP A 201 -12.03 36.47 -44.09
C ASP A 201 -12.90 36.36 -45.36
N LEU A 202 -14.06 35.69 -45.26
CA LEU A 202 -15.03 35.59 -46.34
C LEU A 202 -15.53 36.96 -46.80
N VAL A 203 -15.91 37.84 -45.86
CA VAL A 203 -16.36 39.20 -46.20
C VAL A 203 -15.23 40.00 -46.86
N HIS A 204 -13.98 39.82 -46.42
CA HIS A 204 -12.83 40.52 -46.99
C HIS A 204 -12.52 40.10 -48.44
N ILE A 205 -12.77 38.84 -48.81
CA ILE A 205 -12.65 38.36 -50.20
C ILE A 205 -13.59 39.14 -51.13
N PHE A 206 -14.82 39.39 -50.71
CA PHE A 206 -15.81 40.14 -51.51
C PHE A 206 -15.47 41.63 -51.67
N GLN A 207 -14.55 42.18 -50.86
CA GLN A 207 -14.15 43.59 -50.90
C GLN A 207 -12.93 43.88 -51.80
N GLY A 208 -12.36 42.88 -52.49
CA GLY A 208 -11.41 43.09 -53.61
C GLY A 208 -9.99 42.51 -53.43
N ASN A 209 -9.66 41.87 -52.31
CA ASN A 209 -8.36 41.23 -52.07
C ASN A 209 -8.43 39.70 -52.22
N PHE A 210 -8.71 39.21 -53.43
CA PHE A 210 -9.05 37.80 -53.70
C PHE A 210 -7.94 36.81 -53.30
N GLU A 211 -6.69 37.04 -53.71
CA GLU A 211 -5.58 36.11 -53.44
C GLU A 211 -5.26 35.97 -51.95
N LYS A 212 -5.18 37.09 -51.21
CA LYS A 212 -4.88 37.06 -49.77
C LYS A 212 -6.04 36.52 -48.94
N GLY A 213 -7.27 36.84 -49.33
CA GLY A 213 -8.47 36.40 -48.62
C GLY A 213 -8.67 34.88 -48.72
N ILE A 214 -8.44 34.27 -49.89
CA ILE A 214 -8.55 32.81 -50.07
C ILE A 214 -7.52 32.07 -49.21
N LEU A 215 -6.27 32.54 -49.17
CA LEU A 215 -5.22 31.92 -48.36
C LEU A 215 -5.55 31.99 -46.86
N SER A 216 -6.08 33.11 -46.38
CA SER A 216 -6.50 33.26 -44.98
C SER A 216 -7.68 32.33 -44.64
N ALA A 217 -8.70 32.30 -45.52
CA ALA A 217 -9.88 31.45 -45.36
C ALA A 217 -9.54 29.94 -45.36
N LEU A 218 -8.65 29.50 -46.25
CA LEU A 218 -8.19 28.12 -46.29
C LEU A 218 -7.37 27.77 -45.04
N GLY A 219 -6.55 28.72 -44.56
CA GLY A 219 -5.78 28.58 -43.34
C GLY A 219 -6.63 28.47 -42.08
N SER A 220 -7.72 29.24 -41.97
CA SER A 220 -8.67 29.18 -40.85
C SER A 220 -9.54 27.91 -40.92
N LEU A 221 -9.87 27.42 -42.12
CA LEU A 221 -10.60 26.16 -42.30
C LEU A 221 -9.78 24.93 -41.85
N LEU A 222 -8.46 24.89 -42.13
CA LEU A 222 -7.57 23.84 -41.62
C LEU A 222 -7.44 23.89 -40.09
N ILE A 223 -7.36 25.09 -39.50
CA ILE A 223 -7.36 25.25 -38.04
C ILE A 223 -8.68 24.78 -37.45
N LEU A 224 -9.80 25.12 -38.07
CA LEU A 224 -11.12 24.67 -37.62
C LEU A 224 -11.23 23.14 -37.64
N TRP A 225 -10.74 22.49 -38.71
CA TRP A 225 -10.70 21.03 -38.79
C TRP A 225 -9.86 20.41 -37.67
N MET A 226 -8.65 20.93 -37.41
CA MET A 226 -7.81 20.49 -36.30
C MET A 226 -8.51 20.67 -34.95
N MET A 227 -9.25 21.76 -34.78
CA MET A 227 -9.98 22.06 -33.56
C MET A 227 -11.12 21.09 -33.30
N ILE A 228 -11.85 20.71 -34.35
CA ILE A 228 -12.91 19.69 -34.27
C ILE A 228 -12.31 18.34 -33.91
N GLU A 229 -11.22 17.93 -34.56
CA GLU A 229 -10.56 16.65 -34.32
C GLU A 229 -10.02 16.53 -32.87
N LEU A 230 -9.37 17.59 -32.37
CA LEU A 230 -8.91 17.64 -30.98
C LEU A 230 -10.07 17.61 -29.98
N MET A 231 -11.13 18.37 -30.23
CA MET A 231 -12.31 18.42 -29.37
C MET A 231 -13.02 17.07 -29.30
N ASP A 232 -13.19 16.39 -30.44
CA ASP A 232 -13.79 15.05 -30.49
C ASP A 232 -12.96 14.02 -29.70
N ASN A 233 -11.63 14.11 -29.76
CA ASN A 233 -10.75 13.27 -28.95
C ASN A 233 -10.86 13.55 -27.45
N GLU A 234 -10.92 14.83 -27.05
CA GLU A 234 -11.07 15.19 -25.64
C GLU A 234 -12.44 14.80 -25.09
N ILE A 235 -13.52 14.94 -25.87
CA ILE A 235 -14.85 14.46 -25.50
C ILE A 235 -14.86 12.94 -25.33
N LYS A 236 -14.20 12.19 -26.22
CA LYS A 236 -14.06 10.72 -26.08
C LYS A 236 -13.29 10.35 -24.81
N THR A 237 -12.23 11.10 -24.50
CA THR A 237 -11.44 10.90 -23.28
C THR A 237 -12.27 11.18 -22.01
N LEU A 238 -13.11 12.23 -22.02
CA LEU A 238 -14.06 12.51 -20.93
C LEU A 238 -15.13 11.41 -20.74
N LYS A 239 -15.51 10.73 -21.81
CA LYS A 239 -16.46 9.59 -21.77
C LYS A 239 -15.80 8.26 -21.35
N GLY A 240 -14.54 8.28 -20.91
CA GLY A 240 -13.80 7.08 -20.49
C GLY A 240 -13.07 6.36 -21.62
N GLY A 241 -12.91 7.00 -22.79
CA GLY A 241 -12.06 6.52 -23.87
C GLY A 241 -10.57 6.61 -23.53
N LYS A 242 -9.74 5.79 -24.19
CA LYS A 242 -8.28 5.88 -24.07
C LYS A 242 -7.75 7.07 -24.86
N PHE A 243 -6.71 7.71 -24.34
CA PHE A 243 -5.99 8.79 -25.02
C PHE A 243 -5.37 8.28 -26.34
N ASN A 244 -5.81 8.84 -27.48
CA ASN A 244 -5.31 8.42 -28.78
C ASN A 244 -4.20 9.35 -29.29
N ILE A 245 -2.94 8.91 -29.12
CA ILE A 245 -1.74 9.63 -29.56
C ILE A 245 -1.74 9.90 -31.08
N LEU A 246 -2.41 9.05 -31.88
CA LEU A 246 -2.45 9.22 -33.34
C LEU A 246 -3.13 10.52 -33.76
N ILE A 247 -4.13 10.97 -32.99
CA ILE A 247 -4.88 12.19 -33.30
C ILE A 247 -3.96 13.41 -33.15
N PHE A 248 -3.13 13.46 -32.11
CA PHE A 248 -2.15 14.53 -31.92
C PHE A 248 -1.11 14.56 -33.04
N ILE A 249 -0.59 13.41 -33.46
CA ILE A 249 0.37 13.33 -34.57
C ILE A 249 -0.31 13.79 -35.88
N GLY A 250 -1.56 13.39 -36.12
CA GLY A 250 -2.34 13.81 -37.28
C GLY A 250 -2.55 15.32 -37.34
N VAL A 251 -2.86 15.96 -36.20
CA VAL A 251 -2.99 17.42 -36.09
C VAL A 251 -1.68 18.13 -36.41
N ILE A 252 -0.55 17.63 -35.91
CA ILE A 252 0.79 18.19 -36.23
C ILE A 252 1.09 18.07 -37.72
N ILE A 253 0.77 16.93 -38.34
CA ILE A 253 0.95 16.71 -39.78
C ILE A 253 0.12 17.73 -40.58
N VAL A 254 -1.15 17.94 -40.22
CA VAL A 254 -2.01 18.92 -40.91
C VAL A 254 -1.54 20.36 -40.70
N ALA A 255 -1.05 20.69 -39.51
CA ALA A 255 -0.44 21.99 -39.24
C ALA A 255 0.80 22.23 -40.13
N LEU A 256 1.66 21.22 -40.31
CA LEU A 256 2.82 21.31 -41.20
C LEU A 256 2.44 21.40 -42.66
N ILE A 257 1.41 20.66 -43.11
CA ILE A 257 0.90 20.78 -44.49
C ILE A 257 0.40 22.20 -44.75
N ARG A 258 -0.32 22.80 -43.79
CA ARG A 258 -0.75 24.21 -43.86
C ARG A 258 0.44 25.14 -44.00
N GLU A 259 1.48 24.95 -43.20
CA GLU A 259 2.68 25.80 -43.20
C GLU A 259 3.48 25.68 -44.50
N ILE A 260 3.62 24.47 -45.03
CA ILE A 260 4.24 24.21 -46.35
C ILE A 260 3.44 24.91 -47.46
N LEU A 261 2.11 24.82 -47.44
CA LEU A 261 1.25 25.43 -48.45
C LEU A 261 1.40 26.97 -48.45
N ILE A 262 1.36 27.59 -47.26
CA ILE A 262 1.51 29.04 -47.11
C ILE A 262 2.91 29.49 -47.55
N SER A 263 3.96 28.76 -47.15
CA SER A 263 5.35 29.10 -47.46
C SER A 263 5.67 28.98 -48.95
N THR A 264 5.09 27.97 -49.61
CA THR A 264 5.23 27.78 -51.07
C THR A 264 4.60 28.94 -51.84
N LEU A 265 3.43 29.41 -51.41
CA LEU A 265 2.70 30.49 -52.07
C LEU A 265 3.32 31.88 -51.80
N ARG A 266 4.03 32.05 -50.67
CA ARG A 266 4.79 33.27 -50.35
C ARG A 266 6.16 33.36 -51.02
N HIS A 267 6.58 32.34 -51.78
CA HIS A 267 7.90 32.25 -52.40
C HIS A 267 9.06 32.39 -51.40
N ASP A 268 8.93 31.77 -50.22
CA ASP A 268 10.01 31.73 -49.23
C ASP A 268 11.22 30.92 -49.74
N ALA A 269 12.37 31.06 -49.07
CA ALA A 269 13.62 30.41 -49.47
C ALA A 269 13.51 28.86 -49.58
N LEU A 270 14.19 28.30 -50.60
CA LEU A 270 14.21 26.85 -50.88
C LEU A 270 14.68 25.99 -49.68
N GLU A 271 15.57 26.53 -48.84
CA GLU A 271 16.03 25.85 -47.63
C GLU A 271 14.89 25.60 -46.63
N THR A 272 13.99 26.58 -46.45
CA THR A 272 12.84 26.47 -45.55
C THR A 272 11.85 25.40 -46.03
N GLN A 273 11.61 25.34 -47.34
CA GLN A 273 10.70 24.35 -47.94
C GLN A 273 11.27 22.93 -47.82
N ALA A 274 12.57 22.76 -48.06
CA ALA A 274 13.25 21.46 -47.91
C ALA A 274 13.21 20.95 -46.47
N PHE A 275 13.40 21.83 -45.49
CA PHE A 275 13.33 21.49 -44.06
C PHE A 275 11.93 21.05 -43.63
N LEU A 276 10.90 21.79 -44.03
CA LEU A 276 9.50 21.45 -43.71
C LEU A 276 9.08 20.11 -44.35
N ALA A 277 9.47 19.87 -45.61
CA ALA A 277 9.20 18.60 -46.29
C ALA A 277 9.89 17.42 -45.61
N GLY A 278 11.15 17.60 -45.15
CA GLY A 278 11.87 16.58 -44.39
C GLY A 278 11.20 16.25 -43.05
N THR A 279 10.71 17.26 -42.33
CA THR A 279 10.02 17.09 -41.05
C THR A 279 8.67 16.38 -41.23
N LEU A 280 7.92 16.73 -42.28
CA LEU A 280 6.68 16.05 -42.65
C LEU A 280 6.91 14.54 -42.92
N LEU A 281 7.99 14.19 -43.63
CA LEU A 281 8.32 12.80 -43.93
C LEU A 281 8.63 12.00 -42.65
N ILE A 282 9.40 12.58 -41.72
CA ILE A 282 9.70 11.96 -40.42
C ILE A 282 8.41 11.73 -39.62
N LEU A 283 7.54 12.74 -39.53
CA LEU A 283 6.27 12.61 -38.82
C LEU A 283 5.32 11.60 -39.47
N GLY A 284 5.34 11.47 -40.80
CA GLY A 284 4.60 10.42 -41.51
C GLY A 284 5.09 9.02 -41.15
N ILE A 285 6.41 8.82 -41.00
CA ILE A 285 6.99 7.56 -40.53
C ILE A 285 6.58 7.29 -39.07
N VAL A 286 6.67 8.28 -38.20
CA VAL A 286 6.25 8.17 -36.79
C VAL A 286 4.76 7.80 -36.71
N TYR A 287 3.90 8.46 -37.50
CA TYR A 287 2.47 8.15 -37.57
C TYR A 287 2.23 6.69 -37.97
N TYR A 288 2.92 6.21 -39.01
CA TYR A 288 2.82 4.82 -39.47
C TYR A 288 3.25 3.81 -38.40
N LEU A 289 4.37 4.07 -37.71
CA LEU A 289 4.89 3.20 -36.65
C LEU A 289 3.94 3.13 -35.45
N VAL A 290 3.41 4.28 -35.00
CA VAL A 290 2.45 4.34 -33.90
C VAL A 290 1.14 3.65 -34.29
N ALA A 291 0.67 3.83 -35.53
CA ALA A 291 -0.56 3.20 -36.01
C ALA A 291 -0.42 1.67 -36.06
N LYS A 292 0.72 1.17 -36.53
CA LYS A 292 1.04 -0.26 -36.53
C LYS A 292 1.11 -0.84 -35.11
N SER A 293 1.70 -0.10 -34.16
CA SER A 293 1.82 -0.52 -32.76
C SER A 293 0.46 -0.61 -32.07
N GLN A 294 -0.44 0.36 -32.27
CA GLN A 294 -1.76 0.36 -31.62
C GLN A 294 -2.67 -0.77 -32.12
N ASN A 295 -2.58 -1.12 -33.42
CA ASN A 295 -3.32 -2.24 -34.00
C ASN A 295 -2.86 -3.61 -33.47
N PHE A 296 -1.61 -3.73 -33.00
CA PHE A 296 -1.08 -4.99 -32.46
C PHE A 296 -1.56 -5.29 -31.03
N THR A 297 -1.92 -4.27 -30.26
CA THR A 297 -2.45 -4.38 -28.88
C THR A 297 -3.97 -4.59 -28.80
N ALA A 298 -4.68 -4.60 -29.94
CA ALA A 298 -6.14 -4.78 -30.01
C ALA A 298 -6.58 -6.24 -30.31
N HIS A 299 -5.63 -7.17 -30.44
CA HIS A 299 -5.83 -8.62 -30.49
C HIS A 299 -5.24 -9.28 -29.25
#